data_AF-A0A7C4MRK6-F1
#
_entry.id   AF-A0A7C4MRK6-F1
#
_cell.length_a   1.000
_cell.length_b   1.000
_cell.length_c   1.000
_cell.angle_alpha   90.00
_cell.angle_beta   90.00
_cell.angle_gamma   90.00
#
_symmetry.space_group_name_H-M   'P 1'
#
loop_
_entity.id
_entity.type
_entity.pdbx_description
1 polymer ?
#
loop_
_entity_poly.entity_id
_entity_poly.type
_entity_poly.pdbx_seq_one_letter_code
_entity_poly.pdbx_strand_id
1 'polypeptide(L)'
;MARENQGLQIALIIFVMLTIVLGVTTFLFFRRYEEAEIKAKAAQEQATKDSTRASAKAEEANRLKQLMGFAVTDEIPAIEAKFAEDMQTYAGTFPEDQRFYRPLVKQLYDTITARNTELVAVKADVQQLKDALAVREANKDGQIQTLDTAMKKAGDDLVAERNKFNDERRQMSALQQQVAEMEEGRQSLLMSMEKAKVEAENERRILVDKIASIEQLASEMRNANAELKNEIIETLSKKIADILKTNAQQQRSAGTRQNISAGGAGKYHI
;
A
#
# COMPACT_ATOMS: atom_id res chain seq x y z
N MET A 1 105.15 23.40 -129.40
CA MET A 1 103.95 23.60 -128.57
C MET A 1 103.70 22.33 -127.74
N ALA A 2 104.36 22.18 -126.58
CA ALA A 2 104.28 20.92 -125.80
C ALA A 2 104.33 21.08 -124.26
N ARG A 3 104.57 22.29 -123.72
CA ARG A 3 104.63 22.56 -122.28
C ARG A 3 103.34 23.15 -121.69
N GLU A 4 102.39 23.54 -122.53
CA GLU A 4 101.16 24.24 -122.15
C GLU A 4 100.09 23.28 -121.59
N ASN A 5 99.94 22.10 -122.21
CA ASN A 5 98.95 21.09 -121.80
C ASN A 5 99.30 20.36 -120.49
N GLN A 6 100.58 20.28 -120.08
CA GLN A 6 100.95 19.62 -118.82
C GLN A 6 100.54 20.46 -117.59
N GLY A 7 100.76 21.78 -117.63
CA GLY A 7 100.31 22.68 -116.55
C GLY A 7 98.78 22.67 -116.41
N LEU A 8 98.07 22.67 -117.53
CA LEU A 8 96.61 22.57 -117.58
C LEU A 8 96.09 21.26 -116.96
N GLN A 9 96.70 20.11 -117.31
CA GLN A 9 96.32 18.80 -116.76
C GLN A 9 96.61 18.69 -115.25
N ILE A 10 97.75 19.22 -114.78
CA ILE A 10 98.09 19.23 -113.35
C ILE A 10 97.08 20.08 -112.56
N ALA A 11 96.73 21.27 -113.06
CA ALA A 11 95.70 22.10 -112.45
C ALA A 11 94.33 21.40 -112.40
N LEU A 12 93.94 20.70 -113.48
CA LEU A 12 92.69 19.96 -113.55
C LEU A 12 92.62 18.78 -112.56
N ILE A 13 93.70 17.99 -112.43
CA ILE A 13 93.78 16.89 -111.45
C ILE A 13 93.68 17.42 -110.02
N ILE A 14 94.39 18.50 -109.71
CA ILE A 14 94.34 19.14 -108.38
C ILE A 14 92.94 19.69 -108.08
N PHE A 15 92.28 20.33 -109.06
CA PHE A 15 90.92 20.84 -108.93
C PHE A 15 89.89 19.71 -108.71
N VAL A 16 90.01 18.59 -109.42
CA VAL A 16 89.16 17.40 -109.22
C VAL A 16 89.39 16.77 -107.84
N MET A 17 90.64 16.64 -107.40
CA MET A 17 90.95 16.16 -106.03
C MET A 17 90.39 17.08 -104.95
N LEU A 18 90.56 18.40 -105.09
CA LEU A 18 90.04 19.39 -104.14
C LEU A 18 88.51 19.38 -104.08
N THR A 19 87.82 19.27 -105.22
CA THR A 19 86.35 19.22 -105.25
C THR A 19 85.79 17.94 -104.62
N ILE A 20 86.46 16.79 -104.79
CA ILE A 20 86.09 15.54 -104.10
C ILE A 20 86.28 15.67 -102.59
N VAL A 21 87.45 16.15 -102.14
CA VAL A 21 87.74 16.34 -100.71
C VAL A 21 86.76 17.33 -100.07
N LEU A 22 86.50 18.46 -100.74
CA LEU A 22 85.52 19.46 -100.30
C LEU A 22 84.11 18.87 -100.20
N GLY A 23 83.70 18.04 -101.17
CA GLY A 23 82.40 17.35 -101.14
C GLY A 23 82.26 16.42 -99.93
N VAL A 24 83.26 15.59 -99.65
CA VAL A 24 83.26 14.67 -98.50
C VAL A 24 83.29 15.42 -97.16
N THR A 25 84.12 16.47 -97.03
CA THR A 25 84.16 17.28 -95.80
C THR A 25 82.87 18.05 -95.58
N THR A 26 82.27 18.61 -96.64
CA THR A 26 80.99 19.34 -96.55
C THR A 26 79.88 18.41 -96.11
N PHE A 27 79.80 17.20 -96.66
CA PHE A 27 78.82 16.18 -96.25
C PHE A 27 78.99 15.77 -94.77
N LEU A 28 80.22 15.52 -94.31
CA LEU A 28 80.49 15.20 -92.90
C LEU A 28 80.16 16.35 -91.95
N PHE A 29 80.43 17.59 -92.35
CA PHE A 29 80.05 18.78 -91.58
C PHE A 29 78.54 18.95 -91.50
N PHE A 30 77.82 18.81 -92.62
CA PHE A 30 76.36 18.93 -92.67
C PHE A 30 75.69 17.88 -91.77
N ARG A 31 76.11 16.61 -91.88
CA ARG A 31 75.62 15.53 -91.03
C ARG A 31 75.92 15.76 -89.54
N ARG A 32 77.11 16.26 -89.19
CA ARG A 32 77.43 16.60 -87.78
C ARG A 32 76.61 17.78 -87.27
N TYR A 33 76.28 18.74 -88.13
CA TYR A 33 75.41 19.85 -87.80
C TYR A 33 73.97 19.37 -87.54
N GLU A 34 73.42 18.51 -88.42
CA GLU A 34 72.10 17.87 -88.21
C GLU A 34 72.06 17.01 -86.93
N GLU A 35 73.07 16.17 -86.69
CA GLU A 35 73.16 15.36 -85.46
C GLU A 35 73.28 16.24 -84.20
N ALA A 36 73.92 17.40 -84.28
CA ALA A 36 73.99 18.38 -83.19
C ALA A 36 72.66 19.12 -82.99
N GLU A 37 71.98 19.52 -84.08
CA GLU A 37 70.68 20.18 -84.04
C GLU A 37 69.58 19.25 -83.48
N ILE A 38 69.59 17.98 -83.87
CA ILE A 38 68.68 16.96 -83.31
C ILE A 38 68.93 16.77 -81.81
N LYS A 39 70.19 16.68 -81.38
CA LYS A 39 70.54 16.59 -79.95
C LYS A 39 70.15 17.85 -79.18
N ALA A 40 70.34 19.04 -79.75
CA ALA A 40 69.93 20.30 -79.16
C ALA A 40 68.40 20.38 -79.02
N LYS A 41 67.64 20.01 -80.05
CA LYS A 41 66.17 19.93 -80.01
C LYS A 41 65.67 18.92 -78.98
N ALA A 42 66.26 17.73 -78.92
CA ALA A 42 65.91 16.72 -77.92
C ALA A 42 66.20 17.19 -76.48
N ALA A 43 67.34 17.86 -76.25
CA ALA A 43 67.69 18.44 -74.96
C ALA A 43 66.74 19.60 -74.58
N GLN A 44 66.39 20.47 -75.53
CA GLN A 44 65.43 21.56 -75.35
C GLN A 44 64.03 21.02 -74.99
N GLU A 45 63.57 19.99 -75.70
CA GLU A 45 62.27 19.36 -75.45
C GLU A 45 62.24 18.65 -74.10
N GLN A 46 63.33 17.97 -73.71
CA GLN A 46 63.45 17.33 -72.40
C GLN A 46 63.47 18.37 -71.26
N ALA A 47 64.27 19.43 -71.39
CA ALA A 47 64.30 20.52 -70.41
C ALA A 47 62.95 21.22 -70.28
N THR A 48 62.21 21.37 -71.38
CA THR A 48 60.83 21.91 -71.36
C THR A 48 59.88 20.97 -70.63
N LYS A 49 59.91 19.66 -70.91
CA LYS A 49 59.10 18.65 -70.22
C LYS A 49 59.37 18.60 -68.72
N ASP A 50 60.63 18.66 -68.32
CA ASP A 50 61.01 18.61 -66.91
C ASP A 50 60.68 19.93 -66.18
N SER A 51 60.81 21.08 -66.85
CA SER A 51 60.32 22.37 -66.35
C SER A 51 58.80 22.35 -66.12
N THR A 52 58.00 21.90 -67.10
CA THR A 52 56.54 21.79 -66.95
C THR A 52 56.16 20.82 -65.82
N ARG A 53 56.86 19.68 -65.68
CA ARG A 53 56.65 18.75 -64.57
C ARG A 53 57.02 19.34 -63.21
N ALA A 54 58.08 20.14 -63.13
CA ALA A 54 58.49 20.82 -61.91
C ALA A 54 57.44 21.87 -61.49
N SER A 55 56.97 22.70 -62.41
CA SER A 55 55.90 23.68 -62.16
C SER A 55 54.60 23.02 -61.70
N ALA A 56 54.15 21.95 -62.39
CA ALA A 56 52.94 21.22 -62.01
C ALA A 56 53.03 20.62 -60.59
N LYS A 57 54.19 20.06 -60.22
CA LYS A 57 54.42 19.56 -58.85
C LYS A 57 54.48 20.68 -57.81
N ALA A 58 55.03 21.85 -58.16
CA ALA A 58 55.03 23.00 -57.27
C ALA A 58 53.61 23.52 -57.03
N GLU A 59 52.78 23.61 -58.07
CA GLU A 59 51.35 23.95 -57.95
C GLU A 59 50.58 22.93 -57.10
N GLU A 60 50.81 21.64 -57.30
CA GLU A 60 50.19 20.57 -56.50
C GLU A 60 50.59 20.66 -55.02
N ALA A 61 51.88 20.84 -54.72
CA ALA A 61 52.36 21.04 -53.35
C ALA A 61 51.76 22.30 -52.70
N ASN A 62 51.68 23.41 -53.44
CA ASN A 62 51.09 24.67 -52.97
C ASN A 62 49.58 24.51 -52.68
N ARG A 63 48.87 23.74 -53.51
CA ARG A 63 47.46 23.41 -53.29
C ARG A 63 47.25 22.51 -52.07
N LEU A 64 48.15 21.55 -51.83
CA LEU A 64 48.12 20.72 -50.62
C LEU A 64 48.34 21.54 -49.35
N LYS A 65 49.28 22.50 -49.34
CA LYS A 65 49.45 23.44 -48.21
C LYS A 65 48.16 24.18 -47.88
N GLN A 66 47.50 24.75 -48.90
CA GLN A 66 46.22 25.45 -48.74
C GLN A 66 45.10 24.55 -48.20
N LEU A 67 44.99 23.31 -48.70
CA LEU A 67 44.00 22.32 -48.22
C LEU A 67 44.24 21.90 -46.76
N MET A 68 45.47 21.99 -46.27
CA MET A 68 45.84 21.78 -44.87
C MET A 68 45.73 23.05 -44.01
N GLY A 69 45.40 24.21 -44.60
CA GLY A 69 45.24 25.49 -43.89
C GLY A 69 46.50 26.37 -43.80
N PHE A 70 47.61 25.97 -44.43
CA PHE A 70 48.87 26.73 -44.41
C PHE A 70 48.98 27.72 -45.57
N ALA A 71 49.80 28.76 -45.39
CA ALA A 71 50.09 29.69 -46.48
C ALA A 71 50.98 29.01 -47.54
N VAL A 72 50.80 29.38 -48.81
CA VAL A 72 51.64 28.86 -49.92
C VAL A 72 53.13 29.17 -49.70
N THR A 73 53.39 30.34 -49.11
CA THR A 73 54.70 30.86 -48.74
C THR A 73 55.33 30.20 -47.51
N ASP A 74 54.59 29.43 -46.72
CA ASP A 74 55.14 28.78 -45.53
C ASP A 74 56.15 27.70 -45.94
N GLU A 75 57.34 27.70 -45.33
CA GLU A 75 58.36 26.68 -45.56
C GLU A 75 57.98 25.36 -44.86
N ILE A 76 58.38 24.23 -45.44
CA ILE A 76 58.05 22.89 -44.91
C ILE A 76 58.42 22.73 -43.42
N PRO A 77 59.61 23.14 -42.92
CA PRO A 77 59.93 23.00 -41.50
C PRO A 77 59.01 23.80 -40.57
N ALA A 78 58.50 24.95 -41.01
CA ALA A 78 57.56 25.76 -40.24
C ALA A 78 56.15 25.13 -40.23
N ILE A 79 55.76 24.46 -41.32
CA ILE A 79 54.53 23.68 -41.41
C ILE A 79 54.62 22.46 -40.49
N GLU A 80 55.73 21.72 -40.51
CA GLU A 80 55.97 20.55 -39.66
C GLU A 80 55.95 20.91 -38.17
N ALA A 81 56.58 22.03 -37.79
CA ALA A 81 56.56 22.51 -36.41
C ALA A 81 55.15 22.85 -35.92
N LYS A 82 54.38 23.62 -36.70
CA LYS A 82 52.97 23.94 -36.38
C LYS A 82 52.08 22.70 -36.35
N PHE A 83 52.30 21.76 -37.28
CA PHE A 83 51.57 20.49 -37.29
C PHE A 83 51.83 19.67 -36.02
N ALA A 84 53.08 19.60 -35.56
CA ALA A 84 53.43 18.94 -34.31
C ALA A 84 52.77 19.61 -33.10
N GLU A 85 52.76 20.95 -33.05
CA GLU A 85 52.08 21.75 -32.01
C GLU A 85 50.56 21.51 -32.01
N ASP A 86 49.92 21.54 -33.18
CA ASP A 86 48.49 21.25 -33.34
C ASP A 86 48.14 19.82 -32.93
N MET A 87 48.95 18.83 -33.31
CA MET A 87 48.69 17.43 -32.95
C MET A 87 48.95 17.18 -31.46
N GLN A 88 49.91 17.87 -30.83
CA GLN A 88 50.10 17.83 -29.38
C GLN A 88 48.92 18.49 -28.64
N THR A 89 48.41 19.61 -29.16
CA THR A 89 47.35 20.41 -28.51
C THR A 89 45.96 19.79 -28.68
N TYR A 90 45.61 19.39 -29.90
CA TYR A 90 44.24 18.96 -30.24
C TYR A 90 44.10 17.44 -30.41
N ALA A 91 45.18 16.73 -30.76
CA ALA A 91 45.16 15.28 -31.03
C ALA A 91 45.78 14.44 -29.89
N GLY A 92 45.94 14.99 -28.69
CA GLY A 92 46.51 14.27 -27.53
C GLY A 92 45.75 13.01 -27.11
N THR A 93 44.46 12.89 -27.44
CA THR A 93 43.64 11.69 -27.22
C THR A 93 43.65 10.70 -28.39
N PHE A 94 44.30 11.03 -29.51
CA PHE A 94 44.37 10.16 -30.68
C PHE A 94 45.57 9.21 -30.64
N PRO A 95 45.41 7.98 -31.17
CA PRO A 95 46.52 7.11 -31.58
C PRO A 95 47.49 7.84 -32.51
N GLU A 96 48.80 7.61 -32.37
CA GLU A 96 49.82 8.36 -33.13
C GLU A 96 49.71 8.14 -34.65
N ASP A 97 49.29 6.94 -35.07
CA ASP A 97 49.01 6.57 -36.46
C ASP A 97 47.77 7.27 -37.05
N GLN A 98 47.00 8.01 -36.23
CA GLN A 98 45.79 8.73 -36.64
C GLN A 98 45.86 10.24 -36.37
N ARG A 99 47.00 10.76 -35.91
CA ARG A 99 47.25 12.20 -35.69
C ARG A 99 47.43 12.93 -37.02
N PHE A 100 46.32 13.13 -37.71
CA PHE A 100 46.20 13.96 -38.91
C PHE A 100 44.92 14.81 -38.80
N TYR A 101 44.86 15.95 -39.50
CA TYR A 101 43.71 16.86 -39.41
C TYR A 101 42.36 16.24 -39.79
N ARG A 102 42.31 15.29 -40.74
CA ARG A 102 41.04 14.73 -41.23
C ARG A 102 40.31 13.84 -40.20
N PRO A 103 40.95 12.85 -39.54
CA PRO A 103 40.37 12.16 -38.39
C PRO A 103 39.95 13.11 -37.25
N LEU A 104 40.78 14.12 -36.95
CA LEU A 104 40.52 15.09 -35.89
C LEU A 104 39.25 15.91 -36.14
N VAL A 105 39.10 16.48 -37.34
CA VAL A 105 37.89 17.24 -37.73
C VAL A 105 36.65 16.34 -37.74
N LYS A 106 36.78 15.07 -38.17
CA LYS A 106 35.67 14.10 -38.10
C LYS A 106 35.24 13.85 -36.65
N GLN A 107 36.17 13.56 -35.75
CA GLN A 107 35.85 13.31 -34.34
C GLN A 107 35.24 14.55 -33.67
N LEU A 108 35.72 15.75 -34.02
CA LEU A 108 35.13 17.00 -33.54
C LEU A 108 33.67 17.14 -33.99
N TYR A 109 33.37 16.87 -35.27
CA TYR A 109 32.01 16.85 -35.79
C TYR A 109 31.14 15.80 -35.07
N ASP A 110 31.60 14.55 -34.98
CA ASP A 110 30.87 13.46 -34.33
C ASP A 110 30.60 13.78 -32.84
N THR A 111 31.57 14.39 -32.15
CA THR A 111 31.44 14.85 -30.76
C THR A 111 30.42 15.99 -30.63
N ILE A 112 30.45 16.99 -31.52
CA ILE A 112 29.48 18.09 -31.53
C ILE A 112 28.07 17.56 -31.79
N THR A 113 27.89 16.62 -32.72
CA THR A 113 26.60 15.98 -33.01
C THR A 113 26.09 15.17 -31.81
N ALA A 114 26.95 14.42 -31.14
CA ALA A 114 26.59 13.71 -29.91
C ALA A 114 26.18 14.68 -28.78
N ARG A 115 26.98 15.72 -28.51
CA ARG A 115 26.67 16.74 -27.49
C ARG A 115 25.40 17.53 -27.79
N ASN A 116 25.12 17.84 -29.05
CA ASN A 116 23.85 18.48 -29.44
C ASN A 116 22.66 17.56 -29.18
N THR A 117 22.82 16.24 -29.39
CA THR A 117 21.77 15.24 -29.11
C THR A 117 21.50 15.13 -27.61
N GLU A 118 22.56 15.02 -26.79
CA GLU A 118 22.47 15.07 -25.32
C GLU A 118 21.80 16.36 -24.83
N LEU A 119 22.19 17.52 -25.39
CA LEU A 119 21.67 18.83 -24.97
C LEU A 119 20.18 19.00 -25.30
N VAL A 120 19.68 18.38 -26.38
CA VAL A 120 18.25 18.32 -26.68
C VAL A 120 17.52 17.43 -25.66
N ALA A 121 18.07 16.26 -25.32
CA ALA A 121 17.48 15.37 -24.32
C ALA A 121 17.42 16.04 -22.93
N VAL A 122 18.52 16.63 -22.45
CA VAL A 122 18.56 17.34 -21.16
C VAL A 122 17.58 18.52 -21.13
N LYS A 123 17.37 19.23 -22.25
CA LYS A 123 16.33 20.27 -22.32
C LYS A 123 14.91 19.71 -22.19
N ALA A 124 14.64 18.54 -22.77
CA ALA A 124 13.36 17.86 -22.62
C ALA A 124 13.13 17.41 -21.16
N ASP A 125 14.13 16.78 -20.53
CA ASP A 125 14.07 16.37 -19.12
C ASP A 125 13.83 17.57 -18.18
N VAL A 126 14.54 18.68 -18.40
CA VAL A 126 14.35 19.92 -17.62
C VAL A 126 12.94 20.48 -17.79
N GLN A 127 12.35 20.40 -18.99
CA GLN A 127 10.98 20.83 -19.20
C GLN A 127 9.99 19.90 -18.51
N GLN A 128 10.14 18.59 -18.66
CA GLN A 128 9.29 17.59 -17.99
C GLN A 128 9.34 17.72 -16.46
N LEU A 129 10.51 17.98 -15.88
CA LEU A 129 10.67 18.23 -14.45
C LEU A 129 9.97 19.51 -13.99
N LYS A 130 10.02 20.59 -14.79
CA LYS A 130 9.26 21.82 -14.51
C LYS A 130 7.75 21.58 -14.55
N ASP A 131 7.27 20.86 -15.56
CA ASP A 131 5.84 20.56 -15.71
C ASP A 131 5.35 19.68 -14.55
N ALA A 132 6.13 18.66 -14.16
CA ALA A 132 5.85 17.81 -13.00
C ALA A 132 5.85 18.60 -11.68
N LEU A 133 6.77 19.56 -11.50
CA LEU A 133 6.78 20.45 -10.35
C LEU A 133 5.55 21.37 -10.32
N ALA A 134 5.19 21.99 -11.44
CA ALA A 134 4.00 22.85 -11.52
C ALA A 134 2.71 22.07 -11.19
N VAL A 135 2.56 20.84 -11.70
CA VAL A 135 1.45 19.95 -11.35
C VAL A 135 1.48 19.58 -9.86
N ARG A 136 2.65 19.31 -9.28
CA ARG A 136 2.77 19.01 -7.84
C ARG A 136 2.41 20.21 -6.97
N GLU A 137 2.84 21.42 -7.34
CA GLU A 137 2.52 22.65 -6.62
C GLU A 137 1.03 22.97 -6.70
N ALA A 138 0.41 22.89 -7.89
CA ALA A 138 -1.03 23.09 -8.04
C ALA A 138 -1.87 22.09 -7.22
N ASN A 139 -1.43 20.84 -7.10
CA ASN A 139 -2.13 19.82 -6.31
C ASN A 139 -1.87 19.91 -4.80
N LYS A 140 -0.79 20.58 -4.37
CA LYS A 140 -0.39 20.66 -2.95
C LYS A 140 -1.46 21.32 -2.09
N ASP A 141 -2.05 22.42 -2.55
CA ASP A 141 -3.05 23.15 -1.76
C ASP A 141 -4.34 22.34 -1.60
N GLY A 142 -4.76 21.60 -2.64
CA GLY A 142 -5.87 20.65 -2.57
C GLY A 142 -5.60 19.47 -1.62
N GLN A 143 -4.37 18.95 -1.60
CA GLN A 143 -3.94 17.92 -0.62
C GLN A 143 -3.96 18.47 0.82
N ILE A 144 -3.45 19.68 1.04
CA ILE A 144 -3.48 20.35 2.35
C ILE A 144 -4.93 20.57 2.80
N GLN A 145 -5.81 21.06 1.93
CA GLN A 145 -7.23 21.27 2.25
C GLN A 145 -7.95 19.95 2.56
N THR A 146 -7.63 18.88 1.84
CA THR A 146 -8.18 17.54 2.09
C THR A 146 -7.73 17.01 3.46
N LEU A 147 -6.45 17.18 3.81
CA LEU A 147 -5.89 16.78 5.10
C LEU A 147 -6.46 17.62 6.25
N ASP A 148 -6.58 18.94 6.11
CA ASP A 148 -7.18 19.83 7.12
C ASP A 148 -8.66 19.48 7.37
N THR A 149 -9.41 19.19 6.31
CA THR A 149 -10.81 18.72 6.41
C THR A 149 -10.88 17.37 7.13
N ALA A 150 -9.99 16.43 6.81
CA ALA A 150 -9.93 15.11 7.46
C ALA A 150 -9.53 15.22 8.94
N MET A 151 -8.58 16.09 9.29
CA MET A 151 -8.16 16.34 10.68
C MET A 151 -9.30 16.96 11.51
N LYS A 152 -10.00 17.96 10.97
CA LYS A 152 -11.17 18.57 11.64
C LYS A 152 -12.25 17.54 11.90
N LYS A 153 -12.64 16.78 10.86
CA LYS A 153 -13.64 15.72 10.99
C LYS A 153 -13.22 14.66 12.03
N ALA A 154 -11.98 14.19 12.00
CA ALA A 154 -11.50 13.21 12.98
C ALA A 154 -11.50 13.77 14.42
N GLY A 155 -11.27 15.08 14.60
CA GLY A 155 -11.43 15.77 15.87
C GLY A 155 -12.89 15.82 16.35
N ASP A 156 -13.80 16.20 15.47
CA ASP A 156 -15.25 16.27 15.74
C ASP A 156 -15.83 14.88 16.06
N ASP A 157 -15.50 13.87 15.26
CA ASP A 157 -15.91 12.47 15.45
C ASP A 157 -15.42 11.93 16.81
N LEU A 158 -14.16 12.23 17.20
CA LEU A 158 -13.60 11.84 18.49
C LEU A 158 -14.26 12.55 19.69
N VAL A 159 -14.67 13.81 19.54
CA VAL A 159 -15.45 14.53 20.57
C VAL A 159 -16.86 13.93 20.69
N ALA A 160 -17.51 13.63 19.57
CA ALA A 160 -18.83 13.00 19.54
C ALA A 160 -18.82 11.61 20.19
N GLU A 161 -17.83 10.78 19.86
CA GLU A 161 -17.67 9.44 20.44
C GLU A 161 -17.37 9.49 21.94
N ARG A 162 -16.52 10.42 22.40
CA ARG A 162 -16.28 10.65 23.84
C ARG A 162 -17.55 11.06 24.58
N ASN A 163 -18.35 11.95 24.01
CA ASN A 163 -19.62 12.37 24.62
C ASN A 163 -20.59 11.19 24.72
N LYS A 164 -20.77 10.43 23.63
CA LYS A 164 -21.59 9.22 23.60
C LYS A 164 -21.15 8.20 24.65
N PHE A 165 -19.86 7.90 24.74
CA PHE A 165 -19.32 6.98 25.73
C PHE A 165 -19.53 7.45 27.18
N ASN A 166 -19.38 8.76 27.43
CA ASN A 166 -19.65 9.33 28.76
C ASN A 166 -21.14 9.23 29.13
N ASP A 167 -22.06 9.42 28.19
CA ASP A 167 -23.49 9.30 28.42
C ASP A 167 -23.93 7.84 28.58
N GLU A 168 -23.41 6.92 27.77
CA GLU A 168 -23.57 5.46 27.97
C GLU A 168 -23.06 5.01 29.34
N ARG A 169 -21.90 5.52 29.78
CA ARG A 169 -21.35 5.24 31.11
C ARG A 169 -22.24 5.76 32.24
N ARG A 170 -22.83 6.96 32.09
CA ARG A 170 -23.81 7.52 33.04
C ARG A 170 -25.07 6.64 33.11
N GLN A 171 -25.62 6.26 31.95
CA GLN A 171 -26.80 5.38 31.87
C GLN A 171 -26.51 4.01 32.50
N MET A 172 -25.36 3.41 32.21
CA MET A 172 -24.94 2.13 32.79
C MET A 172 -24.80 2.23 34.32
N SER A 173 -24.21 3.31 34.84
CA SER A 173 -24.10 3.55 36.27
C SER A 173 -25.48 3.69 36.95
N ALA A 174 -26.43 4.38 36.30
CA ALA A 174 -27.79 4.53 36.81
C ALA A 174 -28.56 3.20 36.80
N LEU A 175 -28.41 2.40 35.73
CA LEU A 175 -28.99 1.06 35.63
C LEU A 175 -28.41 0.11 36.70
N GLN A 176 -27.09 0.15 36.93
CA GLN A 176 -26.44 -0.64 37.99
C GLN A 176 -26.98 -0.28 39.38
N GLN A 177 -27.14 1.01 39.67
CA GLN A 177 -27.74 1.46 40.93
C GLN A 177 -29.20 0.99 41.06
N GLN A 178 -30.01 1.14 40.00
CA GLN A 178 -31.41 0.71 39.99
C GLN A 178 -31.55 -0.82 40.16
N VAL A 179 -30.64 -1.62 39.60
CA VAL A 179 -30.60 -3.07 39.80
C VAL A 179 -30.21 -3.41 41.24
N ALA A 180 -29.23 -2.73 41.83
CA ALA A 180 -28.85 -2.94 43.23
C ALA A 180 -30.02 -2.61 44.19
N GLU A 181 -30.68 -1.46 44.01
CA GLU A 181 -31.87 -1.06 44.77
C GLU A 181 -33.02 -2.09 44.60
N MET A 182 -33.20 -2.64 43.39
CA MET A 182 -34.19 -3.69 43.13
C MET A 182 -33.82 -5.03 43.81
N GLU A 183 -32.54 -5.40 43.84
CA GLU A 183 -32.09 -6.61 44.51
C GLU A 183 -32.20 -6.51 46.03
N GLU A 184 -31.84 -5.37 46.64
CA GLU A 184 -32.08 -5.08 48.06
C GLU A 184 -33.58 -5.06 48.39
N GLY A 185 -34.40 -4.42 47.54
CA GLY A 185 -35.86 -4.44 47.63
C GLY A 185 -36.43 -5.87 47.57
N ARG A 186 -35.90 -6.72 46.69
CA ARG A 186 -36.31 -8.12 46.58
C ARG A 186 -35.87 -8.94 47.81
N GLN A 187 -34.66 -8.74 48.32
CA GLN A 187 -34.17 -9.43 49.52
C GLN A 187 -34.98 -9.05 50.77
N SER A 188 -35.27 -7.76 50.95
CA SER A 188 -36.10 -7.29 52.07
C SER A 188 -37.54 -7.80 51.96
N LEU A 189 -38.12 -7.82 50.76
CA LEU A 189 -39.43 -8.44 50.52
C LEU A 189 -39.42 -9.94 50.87
N LEU A 190 -38.44 -10.71 50.41
CA LEU A 190 -38.31 -12.14 50.73
C LEU A 190 -38.16 -12.39 52.24
N MET A 191 -37.36 -11.59 52.95
CA MET A 191 -37.26 -11.67 54.41
C MET A 191 -38.60 -11.36 55.11
N SER A 192 -39.34 -10.37 54.61
CA SER A 192 -40.68 -10.04 55.15
C SER A 192 -41.70 -11.15 54.89
N MET A 193 -41.65 -11.80 53.72
CA MET A 193 -42.51 -12.92 53.38
C MET A 193 -42.19 -14.16 54.21
N GLU A 194 -40.93 -14.50 54.41
CA GLU A 194 -40.54 -15.65 55.25
C GLU A 194 -40.93 -15.41 56.71
N LYS A 195 -40.75 -14.17 57.22
CA LYS A 195 -41.22 -13.80 58.56
C LYS A 195 -42.74 -13.94 58.69
N ALA A 196 -43.51 -13.40 57.75
CA ALA A 196 -44.97 -13.50 57.75
C ALA A 196 -45.46 -14.96 57.63
N LYS A 197 -44.74 -15.80 56.87
CA LYS A 197 -45.02 -17.24 56.76
C LYS A 197 -44.76 -17.96 58.09
N VAL A 198 -43.64 -17.68 58.78
CA VAL A 198 -43.34 -18.26 60.10
C VAL A 198 -44.36 -17.80 61.15
N GLU A 199 -44.79 -16.54 61.11
CA GLU A 199 -45.87 -16.03 61.96
C GLU A 199 -47.20 -16.78 61.69
N ALA A 200 -47.59 -16.93 60.42
CA ALA A 200 -48.79 -17.68 60.02
C ALA A 200 -48.72 -19.18 60.37
N GLU A 201 -47.55 -19.83 60.25
CA GLU A 201 -47.36 -21.23 60.67
C GLU A 201 -47.46 -21.40 62.19
N ASN A 202 -46.95 -20.44 62.98
CA ASN A 202 -47.10 -20.42 64.43
C ASN A 202 -48.57 -20.20 64.85
N GLU A 203 -49.27 -19.24 64.23
CA GLU A 203 -50.71 -19.05 64.47
C GLU A 203 -51.51 -20.31 64.10
N ARG A 204 -51.22 -20.92 62.95
CA ARG A 204 -51.86 -22.18 62.52
C ARG A 204 -51.61 -23.30 63.53
N ARG A 205 -50.40 -23.41 64.09
CA ARG A 205 -50.08 -24.39 65.14
C ARG A 205 -50.89 -24.15 66.41
N ILE A 206 -50.95 -22.89 66.89
CA ILE A 206 -51.76 -22.52 68.06
C ILE A 206 -53.24 -22.83 67.83
N LEU A 207 -53.76 -22.62 66.62
CA LEU A 207 -55.14 -22.97 66.25
C LEU A 207 -55.36 -24.49 66.24
N VAL A 208 -54.42 -25.28 65.71
CA VAL A 208 -54.48 -26.75 65.75
C VAL A 208 -54.45 -27.28 67.19
N ASP A 209 -53.55 -26.76 68.03
CA ASP A 209 -53.45 -27.16 69.44
C ASP A 209 -54.74 -26.81 70.21
N LYS A 210 -55.37 -25.67 69.92
CA LYS A 210 -56.70 -25.30 70.46
C LYS A 210 -57.81 -26.21 69.96
N ILE A 211 -57.82 -26.61 68.69
CA ILE A 211 -58.80 -27.54 68.14
C ILE A 211 -58.68 -28.90 68.84
N ALA A 212 -57.46 -29.44 68.97
CA ALA A 212 -57.22 -30.70 69.68
C ALA A 212 -57.67 -30.65 71.15
N SER A 213 -57.44 -29.53 71.84
CA SER A 213 -57.93 -29.32 73.21
C SER A 213 -59.47 -29.27 73.29
N ILE A 214 -60.14 -28.63 72.32
CA ILE A 214 -61.61 -28.60 72.23
C ILE A 214 -62.17 -30.00 71.93
N GLU A 215 -61.52 -30.78 71.04
CA GLU A 215 -61.91 -32.15 70.72
C GLU A 215 -61.76 -33.07 71.94
N GLN A 216 -60.67 -32.95 72.71
CA GLN A 216 -60.50 -33.66 73.97
C GLN A 216 -61.60 -33.30 74.97
N LEU A 217 -61.86 -32.01 75.18
CA LEU A 217 -62.87 -31.54 76.13
C LEU A 217 -64.30 -31.97 75.71
N ALA A 218 -64.58 -32.01 74.41
CA ALA A 218 -65.82 -32.56 73.87
C ALA A 218 -65.94 -34.09 74.07
N SER A 219 -64.82 -34.82 74.02
CA SER A 219 -64.76 -36.26 74.33
C SER A 219 -65.01 -36.51 75.83
N GLU A 220 -64.34 -35.76 76.70
CA GLU A 220 -64.55 -35.80 78.16
C GLU A 220 -66.00 -35.48 78.53
N MET A 221 -66.59 -34.43 77.93
CA MET A 221 -68.01 -34.12 78.11
C MET A 221 -68.94 -35.24 77.61
N ARG A 222 -68.61 -35.94 76.52
CA ARG A 222 -69.41 -37.10 76.06
C ARG A 222 -69.34 -38.27 77.05
N ASN A 223 -68.14 -38.57 77.56
CA ASN A 223 -67.92 -39.63 78.54
C ASN A 223 -68.63 -39.33 79.86
N ALA A 224 -68.46 -38.11 80.41
CA ALA A 224 -69.15 -37.68 81.62
C ALA A 224 -70.69 -37.72 81.46
N ASN A 225 -71.23 -37.34 80.29
CA ASN A 225 -72.67 -37.47 80.01
C ASN A 225 -73.13 -38.94 79.88
N ALA A 226 -72.25 -39.87 79.48
CA ALA A 226 -72.56 -41.30 79.45
C ALA A 226 -72.51 -41.92 80.85
N GLU A 227 -71.52 -41.55 81.67
CA GLU A 227 -71.42 -41.94 83.08
C GLU A 227 -72.62 -41.42 83.87
N LEU A 228 -72.97 -40.14 83.76
CA LEU A 228 -74.12 -39.54 84.44
C LEU A 228 -75.44 -40.24 84.02
N LYS A 229 -75.59 -40.63 82.75
CA LYS A 229 -76.73 -41.44 82.29
C LYS A 229 -76.76 -42.80 82.97
N ASN A 230 -75.63 -43.49 83.05
CA ASN A 230 -75.54 -44.80 83.71
C ASN A 230 -75.85 -44.69 85.22
N GLU A 231 -75.31 -43.67 85.91
CA GLU A 231 -75.57 -43.42 87.33
C GLU A 231 -77.04 -43.07 87.60
N ILE A 232 -77.68 -42.27 86.72
CA ILE A 232 -79.12 -41.99 86.77
C ILE A 232 -79.93 -43.29 86.56
N ILE A 233 -79.56 -44.13 85.59
CA ILE A 233 -80.22 -45.42 85.34
C ILE A 233 -80.08 -46.34 86.56
N GLU A 234 -78.90 -46.43 87.16
CA GLU A 234 -78.64 -47.25 88.35
C GLU A 234 -79.43 -46.73 89.56
N THR A 235 -79.43 -45.41 89.80
CA THR A 235 -80.15 -44.77 90.90
C THR A 235 -81.67 -44.91 90.77
N LEU A 236 -82.20 -44.77 89.55
CA LEU A 236 -83.62 -45.02 89.26
C LEU A 236 -83.97 -46.50 89.45
N SER A 237 -83.14 -47.42 88.97
CA SER A 237 -83.33 -48.87 89.15
C SER A 237 -83.36 -49.25 90.63
N LYS A 238 -82.48 -48.66 91.44
CA LYS A 238 -82.42 -48.84 92.91
C LYS A 238 -83.68 -48.31 93.61
N LYS A 239 -84.13 -47.09 93.27
CA LYS A 239 -85.39 -46.53 93.77
C LYS A 239 -86.61 -47.37 93.38
N ILE A 240 -86.67 -47.87 92.14
CA ILE A 240 -87.74 -48.75 91.69
C ILE A 240 -87.76 -50.05 92.53
N ALA A 241 -86.59 -50.65 92.78
CA ALA A 241 -86.47 -51.84 93.62
C ALA A 241 -86.92 -51.60 95.08
N ASP A 242 -86.59 -50.45 95.66
CA ASP A 242 -87.01 -50.10 97.03
C ASP A 242 -88.52 -49.81 97.12
N ILE A 243 -89.11 -49.14 96.12
CA ILE A 243 -90.57 -48.94 96.03
C ILE A 243 -91.31 -50.28 95.92
N LEU A 244 -90.79 -51.21 95.12
CA LEU A 244 -91.36 -52.56 94.99
C LEU A 244 -91.30 -53.34 96.31
N LYS A 245 -90.19 -53.27 97.06
CA LYS A 245 -90.10 -53.84 98.42
C LYS A 245 -91.10 -53.21 99.39
N THR A 246 -91.24 -51.88 99.35
CA THR A 246 -92.11 -51.15 100.28
C THR A 246 -93.59 -51.49 100.04
N ASN A 247 -94.03 -51.57 98.78
CA ASN A 247 -95.39 -52.03 98.43
C ASN A 247 -95.64 -53.49 98.87
N ALA A 248 -94.65 -54.37 98.73
CA ALA A 248 -94.77 -55.77 99.18
C ALA A 248 -94.91 -55.91 100.70
N GLN A 249 -94.41 -54.95 101.50
CA GLN A 249 -94.60 -54.92 102.94
C GLN A 249 -95.97 -54.34 103.35
N GLN A 250 -96.46 -53.30 102.66
CA GLN A 250 -97.76 -52.67 102.98
C GLN A 250 -98.97 -53.59 102.75
N GLN A 251 -98.90 -54.54 101.81
CA GLN A 251 -100.00 -55.49 101.57
C GLN A 251 -100.19 -56.55 102.68
N ARG A 252 -99.30 -56.63 103.68
CA ARG A 252 -99.35 -57.67 104.73
C ARG A 252 -100.02 -57.27 106.06
N SER A 253 -100.42 -56.00 106.24
CA SER A 253 -100.83 -55.47 107.55
C SER A 253 -102.23 -54.85 107.64
N ALA A 254 -103.07 -54.96 106.60
CA ALA A 254 -104.36 -54.26 106.50
C ALA A 254 -105.59 -55.19 106.62
N GLY A 255 -105.71 -55.96 107.71
CA GLY A 255 -106.89 -56.79 107.98
C GLY A 255 -107.37 -56.70 109.43
N THR A 256 -108.71 -56.60 109.63
CA THR A 256 -109.43 -56.62 110.94
C THR A 256 -109.30 -55.27 111.70
N ARG A 257 -110.31 -54.38 111.89
CA ARG A 257 -111.80 -54.42 112.04
C ARG A 257 -112.40 -53.03 111.61
N GLN A 258 -113.70 -52.77 111.36
CA GLN A 258 -114.91 -53.62 111.13
C GLN A 258 -115.96 -52.95 110.17
N ASN A 259 -117.13 -52.44 110.62
CA ASN A 259 -118.29 -52.03 109.79
C ASN A 259 -119.34 -51.18 110.57
N ILE A 260 -120.44 -50.70 109.90
CA ILE A 260 -121.67 -49.95 110.36
C ILE A 260 -121.68 -48.46 109.88
N SER A 261 -122.73 -47.84 109.27
CA SER A 261 -124.02 -48.27 108.65
C SER A 261 -124.73 -47.13 107.86
N ALA A 262 -125.61 -47.47 106.88
CA ALA A 262 -126.80 -46.73 106.35
C ALA A 262 -126.68 -45.25 105.85
N GLY A 263 -127.44 -44.75 104.86
CA GLY A 263 -128.37 -45.39 103.90
C GLY A 263 -129.34 -44.40 103.20
N GLY A 264 -129.39 -44.41 101.85
CA GLY A 264 -130.42 -43.75 101.00
C GLY A 264 -130.25 -42.23 100.74
N ALA A 265 -130.77 -41.63 99.67
CA ALA A 265 -131.33 -42.15 98.39
C ALA A 265 -131.41 -40.99 97.36
N GLY A 266 -131.24 -41.24 96.06
CA GLY A 266 -131.44 -40.21 95.02
C GLY A 266 -130.87 -40.56 93.64
N LYS A 267 -131.75 -40.85 92.68
CA LYS A 267 -131.42 -40.96 91.24
C LYS A 267 -131.43 -39.57 90.58
N TYR A 268 -130.84 -39.41 89.40
CA TYR A 268 -131.57 -39.06 88.17
C TYR A 268 -130.75 -39.40 86.91
N HIS A 269 -131.45 -39.61 85.79
CA HIS A 269 -130.93 -39.77 84.42
C HIS A 269 -130.21 -38.49 83.95
N ILE A 270 -129.34 -38.49 82.93
CA ILE A 270 -129.35 -39.23 81.65
C ILE A 270 -128.03 -39.98 81.43
#